data_AF-A0A7C4L476-F1
#
_entry.id   AF-A0A7C4L476-F1
#
_cell.length_a   1.000
_cell.length_b   1.000
_cell.length_c   1.000
_cell.angle_alpha   90.00
_cell.angle_beta   90.00
_cell.angle_gamma   90.00
#
_symmetry.space_group_name_H-M   'P 1'
#
loop_
_entity.id
_entity.type
_entity.pdbx_description
1 polymer ?
#
loop_
_entity_poly.entity_id
_entity_poly.type
_entity_poly.pdbx_seq_one_letter_code
_entity_poly.pdbx_strand_id
1 'polypeptide(L)'
;MISKKMADRINLQINREMFSAYLYLAMAAKMTEKGYTGIAKWLTVQYHEEMFHAMKFVKYLQDQNAPVAYSAIATPEFAEENVRPLFEHVLKHEQFVTASIREIMDLALEEKDYATQNLVQWYIDEQVEEEKNAADILQAIDLLGNTPQGLFMLNIELGKREAEAPLDLSKV
;
A
#
# COMPACT_ATOMS: atom_id res chain seq x y z
N MET A 1 -8.40 22.95 13.73
CA MET A 1 -9.67 22.45 13.17
C MET A 1 -9.36 22.16 11.72
N ILE A 2 -9.41 20.88 11.33
CA ILE A 2 -9.12 20.45 9.97
C ILE A 2 -10.09 21.12 8.98
N SER A 3 -9.57 21.59 7.85
CA SER A 3 -10.42 22.20 6.82
C SER A 3 -11.26 21.15 6.11
N LYS A 4 -12.39 21.56 5.50
CA LYS A 4 -13.18 20.65 4.67
C LYS A 4 -12.36 20.12 3.49
N LYS A 5 -11.52 20.95 2.88
CA LYS A 5 -10.65 20.58 1.75
C LYS A 5 -9.65 19.48 2.17
N MET A 6 -9.05 19.62 3.35
CA MET A 6 -8.14 18.61 3.90
C MET A 6 -8.87 17.32 4.28
N ALA A 7 -10.03 17.41 4.94
CA ALA A 7 -10.81 16.22 5.28
C ALA A 7 -11.28 15.45 4.02
N ASP A 8 -11.74 16.17 2.99
CA ASP A 8 -12.12 15.58 1.70
C ASP A 8 -10.90 14.90 1.02
N ARG A 9 -9.71 15.50 1.14
CA ARG A 9 -8.45 14.91 0.63
C ARG A 9 -8.06 13.64 1.37
N ILE A 10 -8.16 13.61 2.70
CA ILE A 10 -7.85 12.42 3.49
C ILE A 10 -8.88 11.31 3.22
N ASN A 11 -10.17 11.63 3.06
CA ASN A 11 -11.18 10.64 2.66
C ASN A 11 -10.88 10.01 1.29
N LEU A 12 -10.38 10.78 0.33
CA LEU A 12 -9.88 10.23 -0.92
C LEU A 12 -8.69 9.29 -0.70
N GLN A 13 -7.77 9.63 0.19
CA GLN A 13 -6.63 8.78 0.50
C GLN A 13 -7.04 7.48 1.19
N ILE A 14 -8.00 7.52 2.12
CA ILE A 14 -8.59 6.31 2.72
C ILE A 14 -9.09 5.36 1.63
N ASN A 15 -9.77 5.87 0.61
CA ASN A 15 -10.23 5.04 -0.51
C ASN A 15 -9.08 4.49 -1.35
N ARG A 16 -7.99 5.25 -1.53
CA ARG A 16 -6.78 4.80 -2.23
C ARG A 16 -6.08 3.67 -1.47
N GLU A 17 -5.86 3.79 -0.16
CA GLU A 17 -5.24 2.72 0.63
C GLU A 17 -6.12 1.45 0.64
N MET A 18 -7.44 1.60 0.78
CA MET A 18 -8.35 0.46 0.69
C MET A 18 -8.34 -0.18 -0.71
N PHE A 19 -8.15 0.61 -1.78
CA PHE A 19 -7.96 0.08 -3.12
C PHE A 19 -6.61 -0.63 -3.28
N SER A 20 -5.51 -0.08 -2.75
CA SER A 20 -4.20 -0.73 -2.71
C SER A 20 -4.31 -2.09 -2.03
N ALA A 21 -4.96 -2.15 -0.86
CA ALA A 21 -5.25 -3.40 -0.20
C ALA A 21 -5.99 -4.37 -1.13
N TYR A 22 -7.10 -3.93 -1.73
CA TYR A 22 -7.92 -4.78 -2.58
C TYR A 22 -7.16 -5.28 -3.83
N LEU A 23 -6.31 -4.44 -4.42
CA LEU A 23 -5.41 -4.79 -5.51
C LEU A 23 -4.45 -5.90 -5.09
N TYR A 24 -3.76 -5.75 -3.96
CA TYR A 24 -2.79 -6.73 -3.48
C TYR A 24 -3.45 -8.05 -3.09
N LEU A 25 -4.66 -8.03 -2.53
CA LEU A 25 -5.43 -9.24 -2.28
C LEU A 25 -5.79 -9.98 -3.59
N ALA A 26 -6.20 -9.23 -4.63
CA ALA A 26 -6.51 -9.81 -5.93
C ALA A 26 -5.26 -10.41 -6.62
N MET A 27 -4.13 -9.69 -6.55
CA MET A 27 -2.84 -10.20 -7.02
C MET A 27 -2.40 -11.46 -6.26
N ALA A 28 -2.61 -11.51 -4.93
CA ALA A 28 -2.30 -12.67 -4.11
C ALA A 28 -3.09 -13.91 -4.53
N ALA A 29 -4.39 -13.75 -4.81
CA ALA A 29 -5.23 -14.82 -5.32
C ALA A 29 -4.71 -15.36 -6.66
N LYS A 30 -4.37 -14.47 -7.59
CA LYS A 30 -3.80 -14.86 -8.90
C LYS A 30 -2.46 -15.59 -8.77
N MET A 31 -1.59 -15.16 -7.85
CA MET A 31 -0.32 -15.84 -7.59
C MET A 31 -0.50 -17.21 -6.94
N THR A 32 -1.53 -17.36 -6.10
CA THR A 32 -1.92 -18.66 -5.52
C THR A 32 -2.35 -19.64 -6.61
N GLU A 33 -3.19 -19.22 -7.57
CA GLU A 33 -3.63 -20.05 -8.70
C GLU A 33 -2.45 -20.59 -9.54
N LYS A 34 -1.37 -19.82 -9.60
CA LYS A 34 -0.13 -20.18 -10.32
C LYS A 34 0.86 -21.00 -9.50
N GLY A 35 0.59 -21.25 -8.22
CA GLY A 35 1.47 -21.98 -7.31
C GLY A 35 2.58 -21.13 -6.67
N TYR A 36 2.58 -19.81 -6.82
CA TYR A 36 3.52 -18.90 -6.16
C TYR A 36 3.03 -18.53 -4.75
N THR A 37 2.97 -19.51 -3.86
CA THR A 37 2.37 -19.38 -2.52
C THR A 37 3.09 -18.40 -1.59
N GLY A 38 4.41 -18.23 -1.73
CA GLY A 38 5.17 -17.28 -0.92
C GLY A 38 5.03 -15.85 -1.42
N ILE A 39 4.95 -15.64 -2.73
CA ILE A 39 4.58 -14.34 -3.32
C ILE A 39 3.14 -13.97 -2.90
N ALA A 40 2.22 -14.92 -2.96
CA ALA A 40 0.85 -14.70 -2.51
C ALA A 40 0.79 -14.32 -1.01
N LYS A 41 1.60 -14.96 -0.16
CA LYS A 41 1.71 -14.59 1.26
C LYS A 41 2.24 -13.15 1.40
N TRP A 42 3.30 -12.80 0.67
CA TRP A 42 3.87 -11.44 0.70
C TRP A 42 2.83 -10.37 0.34
N LEU A 43 2.05 -10.60 -0.71
CA LEU A 43 0.96 -9.71 -1.14
C LEU A 43 -0.20 -9.67 -0.14
N THR A 44 -0.48 -10.78 0.54
CA THR A 44 -1.48 -10.81 1.62
C THR A 44 -1.03 -10.01 2.83
N VAL A 45 0.27 -10.03 3.16
CA VAL A 45 0.83 -9.16 4.20
C VAL A 45 0.67 -7.69 3.78
N GLN A 46 1.01 -7.35 2.53
CA GLN A 46 0.81 -6.00 2.01
C GLN A 46 -0.65 -5.55 2.12
N TYR A 47 -1.63 -6.42 1.80
CA TYR A 47 -3.05 -6.15 2.01
C TYR A 47 -3.36 -5.71 3.46
N HIS A 48 -2.77 -6.36 4.45
CA HIS A 48 -3.00 -6.01 5.85
C HIS A 48 -2.38 -4.66 6.22
N GLU A 49 -1.18 -4.36 5.71
CA GLU A 49 -0.49 -3.08 5.90
C GLU A 49 -1.29 -1.93 5.28
N GLU A 50 -1.78 -2.08 4.04
CA GLU A 50 -2.61 -1.05 3.40
C GLU A 50 -3.95 -0.81 4.13
N MET A 51 -4.55 -1.86 4.68
CA MET A 51 -5.74 -1.69 5.53
C MET A 51 -5.40 -0.94 6.83
N PHE A 52 -4.23 -1.18 7.41
CA PHE A 52 -3.75 -0.42 8.55
C PHE A 52 -3.52 1.06 8.18
N HIS A 53 -2.93 1.34 7.01
CA HIS A 53 -2.76 2.69 6.47
C HIS A 53 -4.11 3.42 6.36
N ALA A 54 -5.11 2.77 5.76
CA ALA A 54 -6.47 3.31 5.68
C ALA A 54 -7.04 3.64 7.08
N MET A 55 -6.90 2.72 8.03
CA MET A 55 -7.47 2.89 9.39
C MET A 55 -6.78 3.99 10.19
N LYS A 56 -5.47 4.19 10.00
CA LYS A 56 -4.73 5.28 10.63
C LYS A 56 -5.25 6.65 10.17
N PHE A 57 -5.61 6.81 8.89
CA PHE A 57 -6.30 8.03 8.41
C PHE A 57 -7.73 8.17 8.95
N VAL A 58 -8.50 7.07 9.02
CA VAL A 58 -9.86 7.08 9.61
C VAL A 58 -9.81 7.57 11.05
N LYS A 59 -8.89 7.00 11.85
CA LYS A 59 -8.69 7.39 13.25
C LYS A 59 -8.34 8.86 13.38
N TYR A 60 -7.44 9.36 12.53
CA TYR A 60 -7.06 10.77 12.53
C TYR A 60 -8.24 11.71 12.27
N LEU A 61 -9.08 11.42 11.26
CA LEU A 61 -10.27 12.25 10.98
C LEU A 61 -11.24 12.25 12.16
N GLN A 62 -11.46 11.10 12.79
CA GLN A 62 -12.31 10.99 13.98
C GLN A 62 -11.76 11.81 15.16
N ASP A 63 -10.45 11.77 15.40
CA ASP A 63 -9.80 12.57 16.45
C ASP A 63 -9.91 14.08 16.19
N GLN A 64 -9.99 14.48 14.92
CA GLN A 64 -10.25 15.86 14.51
C GLN A 64 -11.75 16.24 14.50
N ASN A 65 -12.64 15.33 14.91
CA ASN A 65 -14.10 15.47 14.80
C ASN A 65 -14.57 15.77 13.36
N ALA A 66 -13.87 15.25 12.36
CA ALA A 66 -14.23 15.36 10.95
C ALA A 66 -14.97 14.11 10.46
N PRO A 67 -15.92 14.26 9.51
CA PRO A 67 -16.65 13.12 8.97
C PRO A 67 -15.75 12.22 8.13
N VAL A 68 -15.88 10.91 8.35
CA VAL A 68 -15.30 9.86 7.51
C VAL A 68 -16.34 9.46 6.47
N ALA A 69 -15.96 9.47 5.20
CA ALA A 69 -16.81 9.10 4.08
C ALA A 69 -16.14 8.00 3.25
N TYR A 70 -16.86 6.90 3.04
CA TYR A 70 -16.41 5.80 2.21
C TYR A 70 -16.99 5.92 0.80
N SER A 71 -16.14 5.81 -0.20
CA SER A 71 -16.52 5.75 -1.60
C SER A 71 -16.49 4.31 -2.10
N ALA A 72 -17.13 4.06 -3.25
CA ALA A 72 -17.00 2.77 -3.92
C ALA A 72 -15.51 2.47 -4.20
N ILE A 73 -15.10 1.23 -3.95
CA ILE A 73 -13.76 0.76 -4.30
C ILE A 73 -13.87 0.12 -5.68
N ALA A 74 -13.05 0.59 -6.63
CA ALA A 74 -13.05 0.05 -7.98
C ALA A 74 -12.58 -1.41 -8.00
N THR A 75 -13.04 -2.18 -8.98
CA THR A 75 -12.50 -3.53 -9.21
C THR A 75 -11.03 -3.43 -9.64
N PRO A 76 -10.11 -4.18 -9.01
CA PRO A 76 -8.71 -4.20 -9.43
C PRO A 76 -8.59 -4.76 -10.84
N GLU A 77 -7.94 -4.02 -11.73
CA GLU A 77 -7.65 -4.44 -13.10
C GLU A 77 -6.14 -4.65 -13.27
N PHE A 78 -5.74 -5.89 -13.51
CA PHE A 78 -4.34 -6.25 -13.77
C PHE A 78 -4.33 -7.51 -14.65
N ALA A 79 -3.41 -7.58 -15.61
CA ALA A 79 -3.35 -8.65 -16.62
C ALA A 79 -2.06 -9.46 -16.51
N GLU A 80 -1.22 -9.15 -15.52
CA GLU A 80 0.13 -9.67 -15.39
C GLU A 80 0.10 -11.16 -14.98
N GLU A 81 0.50 -12.01 -15.92
CA GLU A 81 0.61 -13.45 -15.71
C GLU A 81 1.99 -13.86 -15.16
N ASN A 82 3.00 -12.98 -15.25
CA ASN A 82 4.38 -13.28 -14.85
C ASN A 82 4.77 -12.46 -13.62
N VAL A 83 5.67 -13.01 -12.80
CA VAL A 83 6.11 -12.41 -11.53
C VAL A 83 6.74 -11.03 -11.73
N ARG A 84 7.64 -10.87 -12.71
CA ARG A 84 8.32 -9.59 -12.95
C ARG A 84 7.34 -8.46 -13.33
N PRO A 85 6.49 -8.60 -14.36
CA PRO A 85 5.45 -7.60 -14.64
C PRO A 85 4.54 -7.28 -13.45
N LEU A 86 4.19 -8.28 -12.64
CA LEU A 86 3.38 -8.04 -11.43
C LEU A 86 4.08 -7.09 -10.47
N PHE A 87 5.37 -7.30 -10.17
CA PHE A 87 6.10 -6.40 -9.27
C PHE A 87 6.44 -5.05 -9.92
N GLU A 88 6.53 -4.95 -11.25
CA GLU A 88 6.58 -3.66 -11.94
C GLU A 88 5.27 -2.88 -11.76
N HIS A 89 4.13 -3.57 -11.76
CA HIS A 89 2.83 -2.97 -11.44
C HIS A 89 2.79 -2.52 -9.97
N VAL A 90 3.18 -3.37 -9.02
CA VAL A 90 3.26 -3.01 -7.59
C VAL A 90 4.10 -1.74 -7.39
N LEU A 91 5.33 -1.70 -7.93
CA LEU A 91 6.19 -0.51 -7.79
C LEU A 91 5.56 0.75 -8.38
N LYS A 92 4.93 0.63 -9.56
CA LYS A 92 4.25 1.77 -10.19
C LYS A 92 3.05 2.25 -9.38
N HIS A 93 2.31 1.33 -8.76
CA HIS A 93 1.19 1.65 -7.89
C HIS A 93 1.67 2.35 -6.62
N GLU A 94 2.74 1.87 -5.99
CA GLU A 94 3.35 2.52 -4.83
C GLU A 94 3.84 3.94 -5.14
N GLN A 95 4.47 4.16 -6.29
CA GLN A 95 4.86 5.51 -6.73
C GLN A 95 3.66 6.45 -6.90
N PHE A 96 2.51 5.92 -7.32
CA PHE A 96 1.26 6.67 -7.38
C PHE A 96 0.74 7.01 -5.97
N VAL A 97 0.77 6.07 -5.03
CA VAL A 97 0.40 6.30 -3.63
C VAL A 97 1.33 7.34 -2.99
N THR A 98 2.65 7.24 -3.17
CA THR A 98 3.62 8.24 -2.71
C THR A 98 3.30 9.63 -3.24
N ALA A 99 3.01 9.76 -4.54
CA ALA A 99 2.62 11.04 -5.12
C ALA A 99 1.36 11.58 -4.45
N SER A 100 0.35 10.74 -4.21
CA SER A 100 -0.88 11.15 -3.53
C SER A 100 -0.67 11.64 -2.09
N ILE A 101 0.21 10.98 -1.34
CA ILE A 101 0.60 11.36 0.03
C ILE A 101 1.28 12.74 0.03
N ARG A 102 2.19 12.98 -0.94
CA ARG A 102 2.85 14.29 -1.10
C ARG A 102 1.84 15.41 -1.34
N GLU A 103 0.79 15.17 -2.12
CA GLU A 103 -0.26 16.18 -2.31
C GLU A 103 -0.99 16.54 -0.99
N ILE A 104 -1.11 15.62 -0.04
CA ILE A 104 -1.67 15.90 1.30
C ILE A 104 -0.70 16.75 2.11
N MET A 105 0.59 16.42 2.08
CA MET A 105 1.63 17.21 2.74
C MET A 105 1.69 18.64 2.20
N ASP A 106 1.68 18.81 0.88
CA ASP A 106 1.71 20.12 0.22
C ASP A 106 0.49 20.97 0.64
N LEU A 107 -0.70 20.36 0.67
CA LEU A 107 -1.90 21.03 1.15
C LEU A 107 -1.79 21.40 2.65
N ALA A 108 -1.21 20.52 3.46
CA ALA A 108 -1.05 20.76 4.88
C ALA A 108 -0.06 21.91 5.15
N LEU A 109 0.98 22.06 4.32
CA LEU A 109 1.89 23.20 4.32
C LEU A 109 1.19 24.49 3.87
N GLU A 110 0.41 24.44 2.78
CA GLU A 110 -0.38 25.57 2.26
C GLU A 110 -1.34 26.13 3.33
N GLU A 111 -2.08 25.24 4.00
CA GLU A 111 -3.08 25.60 5.01
C GLU A 111 -2.48 25.87 6.40
N LYS A 112 -1.16 25.69 6.57
CA LYS A 112 -0.47 25.69 7.88
C LYS A 112 -1.11 24.72 8.87
N ASP A 113 -1.59 23.58 8.39
CA ASP A 113 -2.15 22.49 9.18
C ASP A 113 -1.03 21.61 9.73
N TYR A 114 -0.41 22.08 10.81
CA TYR A 114 0.70 21.37 11.46
C TYR A 114 0.30 19.99 12.01
N ALA A 115 -0.96 19.78 12.36
CA ALA A 115 -1.44 18.48 12.85
C ALA A 115 -1.43 17.46 11.70
N THR A 116 -1.92 17.84 10.52
CA THR A 116 -1.90 16.97 9.35
C THR A 116 -0.48 16.77 8.83
N GLN A 117 0.39 17.79 8.90
CA GLN A 117 1.82 17.63 8.58
C GLN A 117 2.47 16.54 9.45
N ASN A 118 2.24 16.56 10.77
CA ASN A 118 2.77 15.56 11.68
C ASN A 118 2.27 14.14 11.38
N LEU A 119 0.99 13.99 11.01
CA LEU A 119 0.43 12.71 10.59
C LEU A 119 1.12 12.21 9.31
N VAL A 120 1.15 13.06 8.29
CA VAL A 120 1.58 12.69 6.93
C VAL A 120 3.08 12.41 6.87
N GLN A 121 3.88 12.97 7.79
CA GLN A 121 5.29 12.61 7.91
C GLN A 121 5.51 11.10 8.07
N TRP A 122 4.68 10.42 8.87
CA TRP A 122 4.77 8.97 9.02
C TRP A 122 4.57 8.26 7.67
N TYR A 123 3.59 8.68 6.87
CA TYR A 123 3.33 8.09 5.56
C TYR A 123 4.43 8.40 4.53
N ILE A 124 5.08 9.57 4.64
CA ILE A 124 6.22 9.89 3.77
C ILE A 124 7.38 8.93 4.05
N ASP A 125 7.66 8.67 5.34
CA ASP A 125 8.72 7.75 5.73
C ASP A 125 8.35 6.30 5.34
N GLU A 126 7.09 5.90 5.53
CA GLU A 126 6.57 4.58 5.14
C GLU A 126 6.68 4.34 3.64
N GLN A 127 6.23 5.29 2.81
CA GLN A 127 6.27 5.14 1.35
C GLN A 127 7.70 5.03 0.78
N VAL A 128 8.72 5.52 1.49
CA VAL A 128 10.12 5.28 1.11
C VAL A 128 10.47 3.80 1.25
N GLU A 129 10.01 3.15 2.31
CA GLU A 129 10.22 1.72 2.53
C GLU A 129 9.36 0.87 1.58
N GLU A 130 8.11 1.28 1.29
CA GLU A 130 7.23 0.58 0.34
C GLU A 130 7.80 0.54 -1.08
N GLU A 131 8.21 1.70 -1.62
CA GLU A 131 8.85 1.76 -2.93
C GLU A 131 10.17 0.96 -2.96
N LYS A 132 10.96 1.03 -1.88
CA LYS A 132 12.20 0.28 -1.76
C LYS A 132 11.94 -1.23 -1.74
N ASN A 133 10.96 -1.71 -0.99
CA ASN A 133 10.60 -3.12 -0.91
C ASN A 133 10.21 -3.66 -2.30
N ALA A 134 9.37 -2.93 -3.04
CA ALA A 134 9.00 -3.32 -4.40
C ALA A 134 10.20 -3.30 -5.37
N ALA A 135 11.06 -2.28 -5.29
CA ALA A 135 12.26 -2.16 -6.12
C ALA A 135 13.31 -3.24 -5.82
N ASP A 136 13.51 -3.61 -4.56
CA ASP A 136 14.45 -4.65 -4.16
C ASP A 136 14.01 -6.03 -4.67
N ILE A 137 12.70 -6.30 -4.74
CA ILE A 137 12.17 -7.53 -5.34
C ILE A 137 12.48 -7.58 -6.84
N LEU A 138 12.31 -6.47 -7.57
CA LEU A 138 12.67 -6.40 -8.98
C LEU A 138 14.16 -6.62 -9.21
N GLN A 139 15.01 -6.02 -8.37
CA GLN A 139 16.46 -6.26 -8.41
C GLN A 139 16.82 -7.72 -8.10
N ALA A 140 16.13 -8.35 -7.14
CA ALA A 140 16.32 -9.77 -6.83
C ALA A 140 15.93 -10.67 -8.01
N ILE A 141 14.86 -10.33 -8.74
CA ILE A 141 14.48 -11.02 -9.98
C ILE A 141 15.59 -10.88 -11.03
N ASP A 142 16.15 -9.68 -11.19
CA ASP A 142 17.22 -9.44 -12.16
C ASP A 142 18.52 -10.19 -11.78
N LEU A 143 18.82 -10.32 -10.49
CA LEU A 143 19.98 -11.08 -9.99
C LEU A 143 19.83 -12.60 -10.14
N LEU A 144 18.68 -13.15 -9.76
CA LEU A 144 18.40 -14.59 -9.84
C LEU A 144 18.13 -15.04 -11.29
N GLY A 145 17.83 -14.09 -12.17
CA GLY A 145 17.37 -14.32 -13.53
C GLY A 145 15.90 -14.78 -13.56
N ASN A 146 15.22 -14.46 -14.65
CA ASN A 146 13.83 -14.84 -14.88
C ASN A 146 13.68 -16.32 -15.30
N THR A 147 14.27 -17.22 -14.51
CA THR A 147 14.25 -18.68 -14.69
C THR A 147 13.29 -19.33 -13.69
N PRO A 148 12.73 -20.51 -13.98
CA PRO A 148 11.87 -21.21 -13.02
C PRO A 148 12.53 -21.44 -11.66
N GLN A 149 13.83 -21.73 -11.64
CA GLN A 149 14.61 -21.93 -10.41
C GLN A 149 14.77 -20.63 -9.63
N GLY A 150 15.09 -19.53 -10.32
CA GLY A 150 15.20 -18.20 -9.71
C GLY A 150 13.87 -17.74 -9.10
N LEU A 151 12.77 -17.88 -9.84
CA LEU A 151 11.43 -17.54 -9.35
C LEU A 151 10.99 -18.44 -8.19
N PHE A 152 11.38 -19.72 -8.18
CA PHE A 152 11.11 -20.60 -7.05
C PHE A 152 11.88 -20.17 -5.79
N MET A 153 13.14 -19.78 -5.91
CA MET A 153 13.94 -19.26 -4.80
C MET A 153 13.35 -17.94 -4.26
N LEU A 154 12.99 -17.02 -5.15
CA LEU A 154 12.31 -15.77 -4.77
C LEU A 154 11.01 -16.06 -4.02
N ASN A 155 10.19 -16.99 -4.52
CA ASN A 155 8.94 -17.37 -3.88
C ASN A 155 9.16 -17.90 -2.45
N ILE A 156 10.19 -18.73 -2.22
CA ILE A 156 10.53 -19.19 -0.87
C ILE A 156 10.91 -18.01 0.02
N GLU A 157 11.73 -17.08 -0.48
CA GLU A 157 12.21 -15.95 0.31
C GLU A 157 11.06 -15.02 0.71
N LEU A 158 10.21 -14.62 -0.25
CA LEU A 158 9.07 -13.74 0.02
C LEU A 158 8.02 -14.39 0.94
N GLY A 159 7.94 -15.73 0.95
CA GLY A 159 7.09 -16.47 1.89
C GLY A 159 7.52 -16.37 3.36
N LYS A 160 8.69 -15.79 3.66
CA LYS A 160 9.15 -15.55 5.03
C LYS A 160 8.66 -14.24 5.62
N ARG A 161 8.06 -13.33 4.82
CA ARG A 161 7.52 -12.06 5.32
C ARG A 161 6.45 -12.36 6.37
N GLU A 162 6.52 -11.64 7.47
CA GLU A 162 5.49 -11.60 8.51
C GLU A 162 4.93 -10.19 8.57
N ALA A 163 3.69 -10.06 9.03
CA ALA A 163 3.08 -8.75 9.19
C ALA A 163 3.70 -8.02 10.38
N GLU A 164 4.25 -6.83 10.15
CA GLU A 164 4.75 -5.96 11.21
C GLU A 164 3.64 -5.07 11.77
N ALA A 165 2.69 -4.66 10.91
CA ALA A 165 1.54 -3.87 11.29
C ALA A 165 0.51 -4.68 12.13
N PRO A 166 -0.23 -4.04 13.04
CA PRO A 166 -1.30 -4.69 13.80
C PRO A 166 -2.41 -5.23 12.88
N LEU A 167 -2.67 -6.54 12.96
CA LEU A 167 -3.76 -7.18 12.20
C LEU A 167 -5.15 -6.92 12.81
N ASP A 168 -5.20 -6.62 14.11
CA ASP A 168 -6.44 -6.26 14.80
C ASP A 168 -6.69 -4.76 14.65
N LEU A 169 -7.39 -4.40 13.57
CA LEU A 169 -7.68 -3.01 13.21
C LEU A 169 -8.59 -2.28 14.22
N SER A 170 -9.20 -2.99 15.17
CA SER A 170 -9.95 -2.34 16.25
C SER A 170 -9.06 -1.60 17.27
N LYS A 171 -7.74 -1.80 17.18
CA LYS A 171 -6.72 -1.21 18.07
C LYS A 171 -5.92 -0.08 17.44
N VAL A 172 -6.26 0.30 16.20
CA VAL A 172 -5.66 1.43 15.47
C VAL A 172 -6.26 2.74 15.98
#